data_AF-A0A7V0P4Z5-F1
#
_entry.id   AF-A0A7V0P4Z5-F1
#
_cell.length_a   1.000
_cell.length_b   1.000
_cell.length_c   1.000
_cell.angle_alpha   90.00
_cell.angle_beta   90.00
_cell.angle_gamma   90.00
#
_symmetry.space_group_name_H-M   'P 1'
#
loop_
_entity.id
_entity.type
_entity.pdbx_description
1 polymer ?
#
loop_
_entity_poly.entity_id
_entity_poly.type
_entity_poly.pdbx_seq_one_letter_code
_entity_poly.pdbx_strand_id
1 'polypeptide(L)' 'SGNSGMGAGGMGDVLTGIIGGFLAQGYDAWNAARLSVFVHGHASDQLAKVKGEWGYLASEVADWMPHLWTS' A
#
# COMPACT_ATOMS: atom_id res chain seq x y z
N SER A 1 -8.27 -0.55 -4.23
CA SER A 1 -8.32 -1.88 -4.89
C SER A 1 -7.64 -2.89 -3.99
N GLY A 2 -7.90 -4.18 -4.19
CA GLY A 2 -7.21 -5.28 -3.53
C GLY A 2 -7.19 -6.49 -4.47
N ASN A 3 -6.13 -7.29 -4.42
CA ASN A 3 -5.93 -8.40 -5.35
C ASN A 3 -5.50 -9.68 -4.61
N SER A 4 -5.51 -10.81 -5.32
CA SER A 4 -5.23 -12.14 -4.76
C SER A 4 -3.83 -12.27 -4.15
N GLY A 5 -2.88 -11.43 -4.57
CA GLY A 5 -1.52 -11.39 -4.03
C GLY A 5 -1.43 -10.80 -2.63
N MET A 6 -2.47 -10.08 -2.17
CA MET A 6 -2.53 -9.46 -0.85
C MET A 6 -2.95 -10.42 0.28
N GLY A 7 -3.08 -11.72 0.01
CA GLY A 7 -3.41 -12.73 1.02
C GLY A 7 -2.32 -13.02 2.06
N ALA A 8 -1.31 -12.15 2.19
CA ALA A 8 -0.19 -12.31 3.12
C ALA A 8 -0.44 -11.59 4.45
N GLY A 9 0.09 -12.16 5.55
CA GLY A 9 0.08 -11.50 6.85
C GLY A 9 0.85 -10.18 6.82
N GLY A 10 0.37 -9.17 7.56
CA GLY A 10 1.03 -7.87 7.69
C GLY A 10 0.53 -6.76 6.74
N MET A 11 -0.37 -7.05 5.80
CA MET A 11 -0.95 -6.02 4.91
C MET A 11 -1.70 -4.92 5.68
N GLY A 12 -2.34 -5.30 6.80
CA GLY A 12 -2.99 -4.34 7.70
C GLY A 12 -2.00 -3.44 8.44
N ASP A 13 -0.82 -3.96 8.80
CA ASP A 13 0.23 -3.18 9.48
C ASP A 13 0.82 -2.14 8.52
N VAL A 14 1.07 -2.55 7.27
CA VAL A 14 1.52 -1.64 6.21
C VAL A 14 0.47 -0.56 5.95
N LEU A 15 -0.80 -0.92 5.74
CA LEU A 15 -1.87 0.05 5.55
C LEU A 15 -1.95 1.04 6.73
N THR A 16 -1.86 0.54 7.97
CA THR A 16 -1.86 1.37 9.18
C THR A 16 -0.66 2.32 9.23
N GLY A 17 0.53 1.86 8.85
CA GLY A 17 1.73 2.69 8.74
C GLY A 17 1.56 3.83 7.74
N ILE A 18 0.96 3.57 6.58
CA ILE A 18 0.67 4.61 5.57
C ILE A 18 -0.31 5.66 6.12
N ILE A 19 -1.37 5.21 6.80
CA ILE A 19 -2.32 6.12 7.47
C ILE A 19 -1.58 7.00 8.49
N GLY A 20 -0.75 6.41 9.34
CA GLY A 20 0.09 7.15 10.29
C GLY A 20 1.00 8.17 9.61
N GLY A 21 1.60 7.81 8.47
CA GLY A 21 2.43 8.70 7.66
C GLY A 21 1.68 9.91 7.10
N PHE A 22 0.46 9.73 6.60
CA PHE A 22 -0.36 10.87 6.15
C PHE A 22 -0.86 11.73 7.31
N LEU A 23 -1.26 11.11 8.42
CA LEU A 23 -1.62 11.85 9.65
C LEU A 23 -0.44 12.69 10.15
N ALA A 24 0.77 12.14 10.17
CA ALA A 24 1.98 12.86 10.56
C ALA A 24 2.33 14.03 9.63
N GLN A 25 1.87 14.00 8.37
CA GLN A 25 1.99 15.10 7.41
C GLN A 25 0.89 16.16 7.54
N GLY A 26 -0.07 15.99 8.48
CA GLY A 26 -1.11 16.96 8.77
C GLY A 26 -2.43 16.76 7.98
N TYR A 27 -2.60 15.62 7.31
CA TYR A 27 -3.88 15.27 6.70
C TYR A 27 -4.90 14.93 7.80
N ASP A 28 -6.17 15.27 7.60
CA ASP A 28 -7.24 14.79 8.47
C ASP A 28 -7.44 13.27 8.31
N ALA A 29 -8.05 12.65 9.32
CA ALA A 29 -8.20 11.20 9.38
C ALA A 29 -8.96 10.60 8.19
N TRP A 30 -9.95 11.32 7.65
CA TRP A 30 -10.73 10.84 6.51
C TRP A 30 -9.89 10.83 5.24
N ASN A 31 -9.20 11.93 4.96
CA ASN A 31 -8.32 12.02 3.80
C ASN A 31 -7.12 11.07 3.92
N ALA A 32 -6.51 10.95 5.09
CA ALA A 32 -5.42 10.01 5.35
C ALA A 32 -5.88 8.56 5.07
N ALA A 33 -7.02 8.14 5.61
CA ALA A 33 -7.53 6.78 5.38
C ALA A 33 -7.80 6.49 3.90
N ARG A 34 -8.45 7.42 3.19
CA ARG A 34 -8.79 7.24 1.77
C ARG A 34 -7.54 7.18 0.88
N LEU A 35 -6.60 8.10 1.10
CA LEU A 35 -5.34 8.13 0.36
C LEU A 35 -4.53 6.86 0.62
N SER A 36 -4.42 6.42 1.87
CA SER A 36 -3.71 5.18 2.21
C SER A 36 -4.28 3.95 1.52
N VAL A 37 -5.60 3.77 1.52
CA VAL A 37 -6.24 2.64 0.85
C VAL A 37 -5.97 2.66 -0.66
N PHE A 38 -6.01 3.86 -1.27
CA PHE A 38 -5.70 4.01 -2.68
C PHE A 38 -4.23 3.69 -2.98
N VAL A 39 -3.29 4.30 -2.26
CA VAL A 39 -1.84 4.13 -2.46
C VAL A 39 -1.42 2.68 -2.21
N HIS A 40 -1.91 2.07 -1.12
CA HIS A 40 -1.65 0.66 -0.79
C HIS A 40 -2.16 -0.29 -1.88
N GLY A 41 -3.38 -0.08 -2.37
CA GLY A 41 -3.94 -0.86 -3.46
C GLY A 41 -3.18 -0.67 -4.77
N HIS A 42 -2.86 0.58 -5.14
CA HIS A 42 -2.13 0.90 -6.35
C HIS A 42 -0.71 0.31 -6.33
N ALA A 43 0.00 0.39 -5.19
CA ALA A 43 1.30 -0.25 -5.02
C ALA A 43 1.20 -1.78 -5.21
N SER A 44 0.19 -2.40 -4.60
CA SER A 44 -0.08 -3.84 -4.75
C SER A 44 -0.38 -4.22 -6.21
N ASP A 45 -1.16 -3.41 -6.93
CA ASP A 45 -1.52 -3.66 -8.32
C ASP A 45 -0.30 -3.51 -9.26
N GLN A 46 0.61 -2.57 -8.99
CA GLN A 46 1.85 -2.43 -9.76
C GLN A 46 2.83 -3.56 -9.44
N LEU A 47 2.96 -3.95 -8.17
CA LEU A 47 3.81 -5.07 -7.76
C LEU A 47 3.33 -6.38 -8.40
N ALA A 48 2.02 -6.61 -8.49
CA ALA A 48 1.44 -7.77 -9.15
C ALA A 48 1.82 -7.89 -10.64
N LYS A 49 2.03 -6.78 -11.34
CA LYS A 49 2.47 -6.80 -12.75
C LYS A 49 3.92 -7.29 -12.90
N VAL A 50 4.72 -7.15 -11.86
CA VAL A 50 6.15 -7.51 -11.86
C VAL A 50 6.37 -8.90 -11.26
N LYS A 51 5.67 -9.23 -10.18
CA LYS A 51 5.84 -10.49 -9.44
C LYS A 51 4.78 -11.55 -9.73
N GLY A 52 3.74 -11.20 -10.49
CA GLY A 52 2.56 -12.05 -10.69
C GLY A 52 1.49 -11.82 -9.61
N GLU A 53 0.30 -12.38 -9.83
CA GLU A 53 -0.90 -12.10 -9.02
C GLU A 53 -0.98 -12.85 -7.68
N TRP A 54 0.07 -13.60 -7.30
CA TRP A 54 0.03 -14.51 -6.16
C TRP A 54 1.31 -14.42 -5.32
N GLY A 55 1.13 -14.26 -4.00
CA GLY A 55 2.17 -14.56 -3.01
C GLY A 55 3.31 -13.55 -2.88
N TYR A 56 3.01 -12.27 -2.66
CA TYR A 56 4.00 -11.28 -2.23
C TYR A 56 3.72 -10.75 -0.82
N LEU A 57 4.80 -10.36 -0.14
CA LEU A 57 4.82 -9.94 1.25
C LEU A 57 4.34 -8.49 1.39
N ALA A 58 3.81 -8.17 2.57
CA ALA A 58 3.43 -6.81 2.91
C ALA A 58 4.62 -5.83 2.83
N SER A 59 5.83 -6.27 3.25
CA SER A 59 7.05 -5.47 3.13
C SER A 59 7.37 -5.12 1.67
N GLU A 60 7.08 -6.01 0.72
CA GLU A 60 7.33 -5.74 -0.69
C GLU A 60 6.36 -4.70 -1.25
N VAL A 61 5.11 -4.67 -0.76
CA VAL A 61 4.17 -3.60 -1.07
C VAL A 61 4.66 -2.26 -0.51
N ALA A 62 5.16 -2.25 0.72
CA ALA A 62 5.72 -1.05 1.35
C ALA A 62 6.96 -0.53 0.58
N ASP A 63 7.87 -1.42 0.19
CA ASP A 63 9.07 -1.07 -0.60
C ASP A 63 8.73 -0.60 -2.01
N TRP A 64 7.58 -1.02 -2.56
CA TRP A 64 7.12 -0.58 -3.86
C TRP A 64 6.56 0.85 -3.84
N MET A 65 5.96 1.29 -2.73
CA MET A 65 5.27 2.58 -2.64
C MET A 65 6.07 3.80 -3.11
N PRO A 66 7.36 3.98 -2.76
CA PRO A 66 8.14 5.14 -3.21
C PRO A 66 8.20 5.29 -4.74
N HIS A 67 8.12 4.17 -5.49
CA HIS A 67 8.14 4.18 -6.95
C HIS A 67 6.92 4.88 -7.56
N LEU A 68 5.82 4.99 -6.80
CA LEU A 68 4.61 5.68 -7.24
C LEU A 68 4.79 7.20 -7.35
N TRP A 69 5.79 7.77 -6.68
CA TRP A 69 6.10 9.20 -6.72
C TRP A 69 7.18 9.58 -7.74
N THR A 70 7.97 8.61 -8.20
CA THR A 70 9.12 8.83 -9.09
C THR A 70 8.84 8.49 -10.56
N SER A 71 7.58 8.23 -10.90
CA SER A 71 7.14 7.85 -12.25
C SER A 71 6.52 9.01 -13.02
#